data_AF-G3QBQ2-F1
#
_entry.id   AF-G3QBQ2-F1
#
_cell.length_a   1.000
_cell.length_b   1.000
_cell.length_c   1.000
_cell.angle_alpha   90.00
_cell.angle_beta   90.00
_cell.angle_gamma   90.00
#
_symmetry.space_group_name_H-M   'P 1'
#
loop_
_entity.id
_entity.type
_entity.pdbx_description
1 polymer ?
#
loop_
_entity_poly.entity_id
_entity_poly.type
_entity_poly.pdbx_seq_one_letter_code
_entity_poly.pdbx_strand_id
1 'polypeptide(L)'
;QRGRRQAGSIMADRDSGSEQGGAPTGPGFGSMHPATGGAGSASGLQHETQELASKRVDIQNKRFYLDVKQNAKGRFLKIAEVGAGGNKSRLTLSMSVAVEFRDYLGDFIEHYAQLGPSNPALVQDEPRRALKSEFLVRENRKYYMDLKENQRGRFLRIRQTVNRGPGLGSTQGQTIALPAQGLIEFRDALAKLIDDYGVEDEPAELPEGSSLTVDNKRFFFDVGSNKYGVFMRVSEVKPTYRNSITVPYKVWSKFGNTFCKYAEEMKKIQEKQREKRACELQQQEELQADDD
;
A
#
# COMPACT_ATOMS: atom_id res chain seq x y z
N GLN A 1 62.61 -26.86 19.89
CA GLN A 1 61.77 -26.74 21.10
C GLN A 1 60.45 -26.08 20.71
N ARG A 2 59.32 -26.74 21.04
CA ARG A 2 57.96 -26.26 21.40
C ARG A 2 57.41 -25.02 20.65
N GLY A 3 56.24 -25.02 20.00
CA GLY A 3 55.03 -25.85 20.13
C GLY A 3 53.87 -25.06 20.77
N ARG A 4 52.69 -25.11 20.11
CA ARG A 4 51.29 -24.84 20.55
C ARG A 4 50.70 -23.42 20.58
N ARG A 5 49.62 -23.24 19.79
CA ARG A 5 48.23 -22.90 20.21
C ARG A 5 47.26 -23.49 19.14
N GLN A 6 46.55 -24.59 19.39
CA GLN A 6 45.16 -24.73 19.87
C GLN A 6 44.11 -23.80 19.21
N ALA A 7 43.19 -24.37 18.42
CA ALA A 7 41.76 -24.51 18.76
C ALA A 7 40.98 -25.03 17.53
N GLY A 8 40.28 -26.16 17.68
CA GLY A 8 39.40 -26.72 16.66
C GLY A 8 38.54 -27.80 17.32
N SER A 9 37.31 -27.42 17.67
CA SER A 9 36.33 -28.24 18.36
C SER A 9 35.40 -28.94 17.36
N ILE A 10 34.67 -29.92 17.91
CA ILE A 10 33.39 -30.49 17.45
C ILE A 10 33.52 -31.83 16.72
N MET A 11 33.38 -32.89 17.52
CA MET A 11 32.98 -34.23 17.12
C MET A 11 31.53 -34.21 16.63
N ALA A 12 31.30 -34.83 15.47
CA ALA A 12 30.01 -35.33 15.05
C ALA A 12 30.14 -36.85 15.02
N ASP A 13 29.34 -37.55 15.82
CA ASP A 13 29.04 -38.98 15.66
C ASP A 13 27.83 -39.33 16.54
N ARG A 14 26.68 -39.54 15.90
CA ARG A 14 25.61 -40.37 16.47
C ARG A 14 24.73 -40.90 15.35
N ASP A 15 25.23 -41.94 14.72
CA ASP A 15 24.45 -42.88 13.92
C ASP A 15 24.18 -44.13 14.78
N SER A 16 22.90 -44.52 14.88
CA SER A 16 22.47 -45.77 15.52
C SER A 16 21.06 -46.08 15.03
N GLY A 17 21.02 -46.92 14.00
CA GLY A 17 19.84 -47.68 13.64
C GLY A 17 19.65 -48.89 14.56
N SER A 18 18.40 -49.29 14.77
CA SER A 18 18.02 -50.68 15.03
C SER A 18 16.56 -50.87 14.62
N GLU A 19 16.31 -52.01 13.98
CA GLU A 19 15.08 -52.42 13.32
C GLU A 19 14.04 -53.04 14.28
N GLN A 20 12.85 -53.25 13.70
CA GLN A 20 11.98 -54.44 13.80
C GLN A 20 10.82 -54.52 14.81
N GLY A 21 9.68 -54.97 14.23
CA GLY A 21 8.53 -55.63 14.87
C GLY A 21 7.37 -54.68 15.16
N GLY A 22 6.12 -54.89 14.77
CA GLY A 22 5.39 -56.00 14.16
C GLY A 22 3.90 -55.72 14.41
N ALA A 23 3.03 -55.90 13.42
CA ALA A 23 1.57 -55.93 13.61
C ALA A 23 1.16 -57.29 14.22
N PRO A 24 0.01 -57.48 14.91
CA PRO A 24 -1.29 -57.47 14.22
C PRO A 24 -2.58 -57.12 15.05
N THR A 25 -3.66 -56.85 14.31
CA THR A 25 -5.09 -57.22 14.53
C THR A 25 -5.85 -56.95 15.84
N GLY A 26 -7.03 -56.31 15.72
CA GLY A 26 -8.16 -56.53 16.65
C GLY A 26 -9.22 -55.40 16.69
N PRO A 27 -10.53 -55.67 16.47
CA PRO A 27 -11.55 -54.67 16.13
C PRO A 27 -12.35 -54.14 17.33
N GLY A 28 -12.92 -52.93 17.22
CA GLY A 28 -13.78 -52.33 18.25
C GLY A 28 -14.84 -51.41 17.66
N PHE A 29 -16.09 -51.80 17.89
CA PHE A 29 -17.35 -51.17 17.52
C PHE A 29 -17.55 -49.74 18.03
N GLY A 30 -18.48 -49.00 17.41
CA GLY A 30 -19.39 -48.14 18.17
C GLY A 30 -19.50 -46.68 17.73
N SER A 31 -20.64 -46.37 17.11
CA SER A 31 -21.20 -45.04 16.83
C SER A 31 -21.25 -44.10 18.05
N MET A 32 -21.13 -42.79 17.82
CA MET A 32 -22.02 -41.70 18.30
C MET A 32 -21.27 -40.36 18.39
N HIS A 33 -21.63 -39.42 17.50
CA HIS A 33 -21.65 -37.98 17.81
C HIS A 33 -22.72 -37.72 18.90
N PRO A 34 -22.73 -36.59 19.65
CA PRO A 34 -22.11 -35.31 19.31
C PRO A 34 -21.44 -34.56 20.50
N ALA A 35 -20.85 -33.40 20.14
CA ALA A 35 -20.81 -32.16 20.90
C ALA A 35 -19.43 -31.66 21.39
N THR A 36 -19.22 -30.38 21.05
CA THR A 36 -18.36 -29.37 21.70
C THR A 36 -16.84 -29.47 21.54
N GLY A 37 -16.28 -28.42 20.92
CA GLY A 37 -14.86 -28.08 21.03
C GLY A 37 -14.18 -27.88 19.68
N GLY A 38 -14.39 -26.72 19.07
CA GLY A 38 -13.77 -26.38 17.80
C GLY A 38 -13.85 -24.90 17.46
N ALA A 39 -13.50 -24.04 18.42
CA ALA A 39 -13.11 -22.67 18.12
C ALA A 39 -11.91 -22.72 17.18
N GLY A 40 -12.08 -22.28 15.92
CA GLY A 40 -11.01 -22.39 14.95
C GLY A 40 -11.41 -22.10 13.51
N SER A 41 -12.08 -20.98 13.26
CA SER A 41 -11.96 -20.29 11.97
C SER A 41 -12.23 -18.82 12.21
N ALA A 42 -11.21 -18.16 12.76
CA ALA A 42 -11.06 -16.73 12.67
C ALA A 42 -11.10 -16.34 11.18
N SER A 43 -12.27 -15.91 10.72
CA SER A 43 -12.43 -14.97 9.61
C SER A 43 -11.82 -13.64 10.02
N GLY A 44 -10.51 -13.63 10.22
CA GLY A 44 -9.74 -12.45 10.57
C GLY A 44 -9.73 -11.48 9.40
N LEU A 45 -10.48 -10.39 9.53
CA LEU A 45 -10.11 -9.05 9.08
C LEU A 45 -9.47 -8.98 7.67
N GLN A 46 -10.09 -9.61 6.66
CA GLN A 46 -9.81 -9.23 5.28
C GLN A 46 -10.43 -7.86 5.05
N HIS A 47 -9.60 -6.81 5.14
CA HIS A 47 -9.96 -5.45 4.80
C HIS A 47 -10.85 -5.39 3.55
N GLU A 48 -12.02 -4.78 3.72
CA GLU A 48 -13.09 -4.44 2.77
C GLU A 48 -12.55 -3.85 1.45
N THR A 49 -12.00 -4.72 0.61
CA THR A 49 -11.47 -4.39 -0.71
C THR A 49 -12.52 -4.80 -1.71
N GLN A 50 -13.20 -3.82 -2.30
CA GLN A 50 -14.23 -4.06 -3.30
C GLN A 50 -13.58 -4.33 -4.66
N GLU A 51 -14.10 -5.33 -5.39
CA GLU A 51 -13.76 -5.53 -6.80
C GLU A 51 -14.74 -4.72 -7.65
N LEU A 52 -14.21 -3.83 -8.50
CA LEU A 52 -15.00 -2.97 -9.38
C LEU A 52 -15.17 -3.60 -10.77
N ALA A 53 -14.10 -4.22 -11.27
CA ALA A 53 -14.09 -4.93 -12.53
C ALA A 53 -13.04 -6.04 -12.51
N SER A 54 -13.29 -7.09 -13.28
CA SER A 54 -12.29 -8.11 -13.58
C SER A 54 -12.33 -8.41 -15.07
N LYS A 55 -11.16 -8.39 -15.71
CA LYS A 55 -10.97 -8.78 -17.11
C LYS A 55 -9.97 -9.91 -17.19
N ARG A 56 -10.36 -10.99 -17.86
CA ARG A 56 -9.47 -12.10 -18.19
C ARG A 56 -8.92 -11.94 -19.61
N VAL A 57 -7.63 -12.17 -19.77
CA VAL A 57 -6.90 -12.17 -21.04
C VAL A 57 -6.11 -13.47 -21.13
N ASP A 58 -6.40 -14.29 -22.14
CA ASP A 58 -5.75 -15.59 -22.33
C ASP A 58 -4.69 -15.47 -23.43
N ILE A 59 -3.42 -15.64 -23.07
CA ILE A 59 -2.29 -15.45 -23.98
C ILE A 59 -1.45 -16.73 -23.98
N GLN A 60 -1.45 -17.44 -25.11
CA GLN A 60 -0.81 -18.76 -25.24
C GLN A 60 -1.30 -19.71 -24.13
N ASN A 61 -0.37 -20.26 -23.34
CA ASN A 61 -0.66 -21.18 -22.24
C ASN A 61 -0.72 -20.46 -20.88
N LYS A 62 -0.94 -19.14 -20.88
CA LYS A 62 -1.06 -18.31 -19.67
C LYS A 62 -2.39 -17.58 -19.65
N ARG A 63 -2.91 -17.40 -18.44
CA ARG A 63 -4.15 -16.64 -18.18
C ARG A 63 -3.82 -15.45 -17.30
N PHE A 64 -4.18 -14.27 -17.74
CA PHE A 64 -4.01 -13.03 -17.00
C PHE A 64 -5.36 -12.54 -16.50
N TYR A 65 -5.43 -12.20 -15.22
CA TYR A 65 -6.59 -11.57 -14.61
C TYR A 65 -6.22 -10.15 -14.20
N LEU A 66 -6.92 -9.18 -14.77
CA LEU A 66 -6.78 -7.75 -14.50
C LEU A 66 -7.98 -7.34 -13.65
N ASP A 67 -7.78 -7.25 -12.35
CA ASP A 67 -8.83 -6.89 -11.39
C ASP A 67 -8.63 -5.43 -10.95
N VAL A 68 -9.58 -4.55 -11.30
CA VAL A 68 -9.67 -3.22 -10.71
C VAL A 68 -10.35 -3.36 -9.35
N LYS A 69 -9.66 -2.93 -8.30
CA LYS A 69 -10.13 -3.03 -6.92
C LYS A 69 -10.05 -1.67 -6.25
N GLN A 70 -10.90 -1.45 -5.27
CA GLN A 70 -10.93 -0.24 -4.46
C GLN A 70 -10.73 -0.59 -2.99
N ASN A 71 -9.86 0.16 -2.32
CA ASN A 71 -9.67 0.09 -0.87
C ASN A 71 -9.70 1.51 -0.27
N ALA A 72 -9.48 1.62 1.04
CA ALA A 72 -9.46 2.90 1.73
C ALA A 72 -8.38 3.89 1.26
N LYS A 73 -7.36 3.42 0.51
CA LYS A 73 -6.29 4.25 -0.07
C LYS A 73 -6.57 4.67 -1.51
N GLY A 74 -7.66 4.19 -2.11
CA GLY A 74 -8.04 4.47 -3.49
C GLY A 74 -8.18 3.23 -4.36
N ARG A 75 -8.36 3.46 -5.66
CA ARG A 75 -8.45 2.41 -6.68
C ARG A 75 -7.05 1.93 -7.07
N PHE A 76 -6.93 0.64 -7.36
CA PHE A 76 -5.70 0.02 -7.79
C PHE A 76 -5.98 -1.16 -8.72
N LEU A 77 -5.03 -1.46 -9.58
CA LEU A 77 -5.09 -2.59 -10.49
C LEU A 77 -4.27 -3.75 -9.94
N LYS A 78 -4.88 -4.93 -9.88
CA LYS A 78 -4.21 -6.19 -9.58
C LYS A 78 -4.11 -7.01 -10.86
N ILE A 79 -2.90 -7.36 -11.25
CA ILE A 79 -2.64 -8.26 -12.38
C ILE A 79 -2.19 -9.60 -11.81
N ALA A 80 -2.90 -10.68 -12.11
CA ALA A 80 -2.50 -12.04 -11.76
C ALA A 80 -2.17 -12.84 -13.02
N GLU A 81 -0.99 -13.43 -13.08
CA GLU A 81 -0.57 -14.40 -14.07
C GLU A 81 -0.78 -15.81 -13.53
N VAL A 82 -1.44 -16.66 -14.32
CA VAL A 82 -1.56 -18.10 -14.05
C VAL A 82 -0.96 -18.85 -15.24
N GLY A 83 0.15 -19.54 -15.02
CA GLY A 83 0.79 -20.38 -16.04
C GLY A 83 0.23 -21.80 -16.10
N ALA A 84 0.49 -22.51 -17.19
CA ALA A 84 0.06 -23.90 -17.40
C ALA A 84 0.47 -24.89 -16.30
N GLY A 85 1.59 -24.64 -15.61
CA GLY A 85 2.06 -25.47 -14.49
C GLY A 85 1.45 -25.13 -13.13
N GLY A 86 0.39 -24.31 -13.08
CA GLY A 86 -0.24 -23.89 -11.82
C GLY A 86 0.51 -22.78 -11.08
N ASN A 87 1.70 -22.38 -11.56
CA ASN A 87 2.44 -21.25 -11.03
C ASN A 87 1.62 -19.96 -11.15
N LYS A 88 1.43 -19.29 -10.00
CA LYS A 88 0.72 -18.02 -9.92
C LYS A 88 1.70 -16.92 -9.58
N SER A 89 1.63 -15.83 -10.31
CA SER A 89 2.38 -14.62 -10.02
C SER A 89 1.45 -13.43 -10.03
N ARG A 90 1.78 -12.39 -9.29
CA ARG A 90 0.91 -11.22 -9.12
C ARG A 90 1.74 -9.96 -9.12
N LEU A 91 1.19 -8.93 -9.74
CA LEU A 91 1.65 -7.56 -9.71
C LEU A 91 0.50 -6.67 -9.24
N THR A 92 0.77 -5.63 -8.46
CA THR A 92 -0.25 -4.67 -8.01
C THR A 92 0.23 -3.26 -8.30
N LEU A 93 -0.55 -2.52 -9.09
CA LEU A 93 -0.24 -1.19 -9.61
C LEU A 93 -1.25 -0.17 -9.05
N SER A 94 -0.82 1.07 -8.80
CA SER A 94 -1.77 2.18 -8.66
C SER A 94 -2.40 2.48 -10.03
N MET A 95 -3.55 3.15 -10.06
CA MET A 95 -4.17 3.55 -11.34
C MET A 95 -3.27 4.50 -12.14
N SER A 96 -2.58 5.44 -11.48
CA SER A 96 -1.56 6.29 -12.13
C SER A 96 -0.46 5.50 -12.81
N VAL A 97 0.10 4.50 -12.13
CA VAL A 97 1.12 3.61 -12.71
C VAL A 97 0.54 2.76 -13.84
N ALA A 98 -0.74 2.39 -13.78
CA ALA A 98 -1.41 1.65 -14.84
C ALA A 98 -1.53 2.47 -16.14
N VAL A 99 -1.76 3.78 -16.05
CA VAL A 99 -1.76 4.70 -17.21
C VAL A 99 -0.40 4.72 -17.89
N GLU A 100 0.66 5.00 -17.13
CA GLU A 100 2.02 5.01 -17.68
C GLU A 100 2.40 3.63 -18.25
N PHE A 101 1.99 2.55 -17.57
CA PHE A 101 2.23 1.20 -18.06
C PHE A 101 1.51 0.91 -19.39
N ARG A 102 0.30 1.43 -19.61
CA ARG A 102 -0.41 1.34 -20.89
C ARG A 102 0.38 2.01 -22.01
N ASP A 103 0.96 3.18 -21.73
CA ASP A 103 1.74 3.93 -22.73
C ASP A 103 3.03 3.21 -23.08
N TYR A 104 3.78 2.72 -22.08
CA TYR A 104 4.98 1.90 -22.30
C TYR A 104 4.68 0.61 -23.08
N LEU A 105 3.53 -0.03 -22.85
CA LEU A 105 3.12 -1.19 -23.66
C LEU A 105 2.98 -0.82 -25.14
N GLY A 106 2.49 0.38 -25.46
CA GLY A 106 2.50 0.93 -26.83
C GLY A 106 3.90 0.95 -27.42
N ASP A 107 4.86 1.55 -26.70
CA ASP A 107 6.25 1.65 -27.15
C ASP A 107 6.93 0.28 -27.32
N PHE A 108 6.56 -0.72 -26.50
CA PHE A 108 7.06 -2.09 -26.65
C PHE A 108 6.44 -2.81 -27.85
N ILE A 109 5.15 -2.56 -28.13
CA ILE A 109 4.46 -3.11 -29.30
C ILE A 109 5.07 -2.57 -30.59
N GLU A 110 5.31 -1.26 -30.66
CA GLU A 110 5.96 -0.64 -31.83
C GLU A 110 7.36 -1.19 -32.08
N HIS A 111 8.17 -1.31 -31.03
CA HIS A 111 9.48 -1.91 -31.14
C HIS A 111 9.38 -3.39 -31.56
N TYR A 112 8.46 -4.16 -30.98
CA TYR A 112 8.25 -5.56 -31.34
C TYR A 112 7.83 -5.74 -32.81
N ALA A 113 7.02 -4.84 -33.36
CA ALA A 113 6.61 -4.87 -34.76
C ALA A 113 7.78 -4.61 -35.74
N GLN A 114 8.82 -3.90 -35.30
CA GLN A 114 10.03 -3.66 -36.09
C GLN A 114 11.04 -4.82 -36.00
N LEU A 115 10.88 -5.72 -35.03
CA LEU A 115 11.75 -6.87 -34.91
C LEU A 115 11.40 -7.93 -35.95
N GLY A 116 12.38 -8.30 -36.79
CA GLY A 116 12.25 -9.41 -37.74
C GLY A 116 12.01 -10.78 -37.08
N PRO A 117 11.93 -11.85 -37.88
CA PRO A 117 11.68 -13.20 -37.38
C PRO A 117 12.71 -13.62 -36.32
N SER A 118 12.24 -14.33 -35.30
CA SER A 118 13.08 -14.87 -34.23
C SER A 118 14.19 -15.76 -34.79
N ASN A 119 15.44 -15.46 -34.47
CA ASN A 119 16.58 -16.24 -34.94
C ASN A 119 17.13 -17.11 -33.79
N PRO A 120 16.74 -18.41 -33.69
CA PRO A 120 17.09 -19.27 -32.56
C PRO A 120 18.59 -19.53 -32.43
N ALA A 121 19.37 -19.35 -33.50
CA ALA A 121 20.82 -19.56 -33.51
C ALA A 121 21.60 -18.49 -32.71
N LEU A 122 21.09 -17.25 -32.60
CA LEU A 122 21.73 -16.16 -31.86
C LEU A 122 21.42 -16.19 -30.35
N VAL A 123 20.45 -17.00 -29.92
CA VAL A 123 19.98 -17.06 -28.53
C VAL A 123 20.95 -17.83 -27.61
N GLN A 124 21.87 -18.61 -28.17
CA GLN A 124 22.84 -19.40 -27.39
C GLN A 124 23.96 -18.55 -26.77
N ASP A 125 24.39 -17.45 -27.40
CA ASP A 125 25.53 -16.65 -26.93
C ASP A 125 25.16 -15.55 -25.91
N GLU A 126 23.96 -14.99 -25.97
CA GLU A 126 23.55 -13.83 -25.15
C GLU A 126 22.16 -14.01 -24.47
N PRO A 127 21.88 -15.14 -23.77
CA PRO A 127 20.53 -15.48 -23.27
C PRO A 127 19.96 -14.56 -22.17
N ARG A 128 20.58 -13.40 -21.90
CA ARG A 128 20.23 -12.52 -20.78
C ARG A 128 19.95 -11.07 -21.17
N ARG A 129 20.38 -10.61 -22.35
CA ARG A 129 20.23 -9.20 -22.74
C ARG A 129 18.78 -8.91 -23.13
N ALA A 130 18.23 -7.83 -22.60
CA ALA A 130 16.92 -7.35 -23.01
C ALA A 130 17.03 -6.70 -24.39
N LEU A 131 16.07 -6.98 -25.27
CA LEU A 131 15.92 -6.34 -26.58
C LEU A 131 15.56 -4.85 -26.41
N LYS A 132 14.67 -4.56 -25.45
CA LYS A 132 14.32 -3.23 -24.99
C LYS A 132 14.08 -3.28 -23.48
N SER A 133 14.54 -2.27 -22.74
CA SER A 133 14.32 -2.14 -21.30
C SER A 133 13.82 -0.75 -20.98
N GLU A 134 12.75 -0.68 -20.19
CA GLU A 134 12.22 0.55 -19.63
C GLU A 134 12.07 0.39 -18.12
N PHE A 135 12.02 1.51 -17.40
CA PHE A 135 11.70 1.48 -15.98
C PHE A 135 10.85 2.66 -15.56
N LEU A 136 10.00 2.40 -14.58
CA LEU A 136 9.13 3.39 -13.96
C LEU A 136 9.41 3.43 -12.46
N VAL A 137 9.52 4.63 -11.90
CA VAL A 137 9.68 4.84 -10.46
C VAL A 137 8.48 5.62 -9.94
N ARG A 138 7.79 5.04 -8.95
CA ARG A 138 6.71 5.72 -8.25
C ARG A 138 6.81 5.45 -6.76
N GLU A 139 6.80 6.52 -5.97
CA GLU A 139 7.01 6.45 -4.52
C GLU A 139 8.29 5.67 -4.17
N ASN A 140 8.17 4.58 -3.41
CA ASN A 140 9.27 3.68 -3.05
C ASN A 140 9.31 2.39 -3.90
N ARG A 141 8.66 2.38 -5.05
CA ARG A 141 8.57 1.22 -5.96
C ARG A 141 9.21 1.53 -7.30
N LYS A 142 9.97 0.55 -7.80
CA LYS A 142 10.54 0.59 -9.14
C LYS A 142 10.04 -0.61 -9.94
N TYR A 143 9.51 -0.34 -11.12
CA TYR A 143 9.02 -1.32 -12.06
C TYR A 143 10.01 -1.40 -13.22
N TYR A 144 10.62 -2.55 -13.42
CA TYR A 144 11.50 -2.84 -14.54
C TYR A 144 10.72 -3.61 -15.59
N MET A 145 10.80 -3.19 -16.85
CA MET A 145 10.09 -3.79 -17.98
C MET A 145 11.13 -4.18 -19.02
N ASP A 146 11.40 -5.48 -19.16
CA ASP A 146 12.41 -5.99 -20.08
C ASP A 146 11.74 -6.84 -21.17
N LEU A 147 11.77 -6.40 -22.42
CA LEU A 147 11.43 -7.25 -23.55
C LEU A 147 12.60 -8.18 -23.83
N LYS A 148 12.37 -9.49 -23.74
CA LYS A 148 13.40 -10.54 -23.86
C LYS A 148 12.99 -11.58 -24.89
N GLU A 149 13.98 -12.31 -25.39
CA GLU A 149 13.81 -13.44 -26.30
C GLU A 149 14.39 -14.71 -25.68
N ASN A 150 13.65 -15.81 -25.77
CA ASN A 150 14.11 -17.13 -25.38
C ASN A 150 13.72 -18.17 -26.44
N GLN A 151 14.06 -19.44 -26.22
CA GLN A 151 13.72 -20.54 -27.14
C GLN A 151 12.22 -20.69 -27.40
N ARG A 152 11.36 -20.19 -26.51
CA ARG A 152 9.89 -20.23 -26.63
C ARG A 152 9.32 -18.99 -27.33
N GLY A 153 10.17 -18.01 -27.68
CA GLY A 153 9.80 -16.76 -28.31
C GLY A 153 10.07 -15.52 -27.44
N ARG A 154 9.47 -14.40 -27.84
CA ARG A 154 9.65 -13.11 -27.15
C ARG A 154 8.62 -12.89 -26.05
N PHE A 155 9.03 -12.28 -24.96
CA PHE A 155 8.18 -11.98 -23.81
C PHE A 155 8.64 -10.71 -23.09
N LEU A 156 7.68 -9.93 -22.59
CA LEU A 156 7.91 -8.78 -21.74
C LEU A 156 7.88 -9.23 -20.27
N ARG A 157 9.00 -9.05 -19.57
CA ARG A 157 9.12 -9.34 -18.14
C ARG A 157 8.95 -8.05 -17.36
N ILE A 158 7.89 -7.96 -16.55
CA ILE A 158 7.68 -6.85 -15.62
C ILE A 158 8.04 -7.29 -14.21
N ARG A 159 8.99 -6.60 -13.58
CA ARG A 159 9.45 -6.86 -12.22
C ARG A 159 9.30 -5.62 -11.36
N GLN A 160 8.55 -5.73 -10.28
CA GLN A 160 8.44 -4.71 -9.25
C GLN A 160 9.41 -5.00 -8.12
N THR A 161 10.22 -4.00 -7.78
CA THR A 161 11.06 -3.99 -6.58
C THR A 161 10.62 -2.85 -5.67
N VAL A 162 10.71 -3.06 -4.36
CA VAL A 162 10.50 -2.00 -3.37
C VAL A 162 11.87 -1.58 -2.85
N ASN A 163 12.18 -0.29 -2.88
CA ASN A 163 13.39 0.23 -2.27
C ASN A 163 13.18 0.24 -0.74
N ARG A 164 13.51 -0.87 -0.08
CA ARG A 164 13.75 -0.90 1.37
C ARG A 164 15.24 -0.64 1.54
N GLY A 165 15.60 0.29 2.42
CA GLY A 165 16.98 0.73 2.62
C GLY A 165 17.95 -0.41 2.97
N PRO A 166 19.26 -0.13 3.05
CA PRO A 166 20.28 -1.14 3.29
C PRO A 166 19.97 -1.93 4.57
N GLY A 167 19.82 -3.26 4.46
CA GLY A 167 19.68 -4.15 5.61
C GLY A 167 18.32 -4.83 5.81
N LEU A 168 17.26 -4.43 5.09
CA LEU A 168 16.02 -5.22 5.05
C LEU A 168 15.97 -6.03 3.76
N GLY A 169 16.18 -7.34 3.87
CA GLY A 169 16.33 -8.30 2.78
C GLY A 169 15.37 -8.07 1.60
N SER A 170 15.87 -8.35 0.39
CA SER A 170 15.10 -8.31 -0.84
C SER A 170 13.94 -9.31 -0.75
N THR A 171 12.76 -8.85 -0.33
CA THR A 171 11.52 -9.59 -0.59
C THR A 171 11.51 -9.86 -2.10
N GLN A 172 11.49 -11.14 -2.50
CA GLN A 172 11.48 -11.54 -3.91
C GLN A 172 10.50 -10.65 -4.68
N GLY A 173 11.03 -9.85 -5.60
CA GLY A 173 10.22 -8.85 -6.31
C GLY A 173 9.06 -9.50 -7.04
N GLN A 174 7.89 -8.87 -7.00
CA GLN A 174 6.72 -9.33 -7.74
C GLN A 174 7.03 -9.26 -9.24
N THR A 175 6.91 -10.38 -9.94
CA THR A 175 7.28 -10.46 -11.37
C THR A 175 6.18 -11.16 -12.15
N ILE A 176 5.87 -10.66 -13.33
CA ILE A 176 5.03 -11.32 -14.34
C ILE A 176 5.75 -11.33 -15.69
N ALA A 177 5.39 -12.26 -16.56
CA ALA A 177 5.98 -12.43 -17.88
C ALA A 177 4.89 -12.60 -18.95
N LEU A 178 4.68 -11.55 -19.75
CA LEU A 178 3.68 -11.51 -20.80
C LEU A 178 4.30 -11.94 -22.14
N PRO A 179 3.75 -12.95 -22.83
CA PRO A 179 4.19 -13.25 -24.20
C PRO A 179 3.97 -12.06 -25.14
N ALA A 180 4.95 -11.77 -25.99
CA ALA A 180 4.92 -10.58 -26.86
C ALA A 180 3.69 -10.56 -27.80
N GLN A 181 3.24 -11.74 -28.24
CA GLN A 181 2.07 -11.92 -29.09
C GLN A 181 0.77 -11.37 -28.49
N GLY A 182 0.66 -11.31 -27.16
CA GLY A 182 -0.54 -10.82 -26.48
C GLY A 182 -0.42 -9.40 -25.93
N LEU A 183 0.65 -8.66 -26.27
CA LEU A 183 0.83 -7.30 -25.75
C LEU A 183 -0.29 -6.35 -26.19
N ILE A 184 -0.77 -6.48 -27.44
CA ILE A 184 -1.85 -5.64 -27.97
C ILE A 184 -3.16 -5.91 -27.20
N GLU A 185 -3.56 -7.17 -27.08
CA GLU A 185 -4.78 -7.55 -26.35
C GLU A 185 -4.71 -7.13 -24.87
N PHE A 186 -3.53 -7.30 -24.26
CA PHE A 186 -3.30 -6.87 -22.88
C PHE A 186 -3.39 -5.35 -22.73
N ARG A 187 -2.78 -4.58 -23.66
CA ARG A 187 -2.86 -3.12 -23.69
C ARG A 187 -4.29 -2.65 -23.86
N ASP A 188 -5.05 -3.24 -24.77
CA ASP A 188 -6.43 -2.82 -25.07
C ASP A 188 -7.36 -3.14 -23.89
N ALA A 189 -7.19 -4.30 -23.26
CA ALA A 189 -7.88 -4.64 -22.02
C ALA A 189 -7.55 -3.66 -20.89
N LEU A 190 -6.28 -3.28 -20.76
CA LEU A 190 -5.83 -2.31 -19.77
C LEU A 190 -6.38 -0.90 -20.04
N ALA A 191 -6.32 -0.44 -21.30
CA ALA A 191 -6.84 0.85 -21.73
C ALA A 191 -8.33 0.97 -21.41
N LYS A 192 -9.13 -0.05 -21.76
CA LYS A 192 -10.56 -0.08 -21.43
C LYS A 192 -10.81 0.04 -19.93
N LEU A 193 -10.07 -0.70 -19.10
CA LEU A 193 -10.21 -0.60 -17.64
C LEU A 193 -9.80 0.77 -17.09
N ILE A 194 -8.83 1.44 -17.72
CA ILE A 194 -8.41 2.80 -17.36
C ILE A 194 -9.46 3.81 -17.81
N ASP A 195 -10.05 3.66 -18.99
CA ASP A 195 -11.09 4.58 -19.46
C ASP A 195 -12.36 4.44 -18.59
N ASP A 196 -12.74 3.22 -18.23
CA ASP A 196 -13.93 2.94 -17.41
C ASP A 196 -13.73 3.30 -15.92
N TYR A 197 -12.52 3.13 -15.36
CA TYR A 197 -12.27 3.22 -13.91
C TYR A 197 -11.05 4.04 -13.48
N GLY A 198 -10.23 4.49 -14.42
CA GLY A 198 -8.96 5.21 -14.21
C GLY A 198 -9.09 6.71 -14.04
N VAL A 199 -10.31 7.23 -14.20
CA VAL A 199 -10.65 8.56 -13.70
C VAL A 199 -10.64 8.47 -12.18
N GLU A 200 -9.61 9.06 -11.55
CA GLU A 200 -9.72 9.53 -10.18
C GLU A 200 -11.08 10.23 -10.11
N ASP A 201 -11.95 9.73 -9.22
CA ASP A 201 -13.09 10.49 -8.75
C ASP A 201 -12.65 11.94 -8.70
N GLU A 202 -13.30 12.80 -9.50
CA GLU A 202 -13.23 14.24 -9.33
C GLU A 202 -13.14 14.45 -7.82
N PRO A 203 -12.00 14.93 -7.28
CA PRO A 203 -11.80 14.97 -5.85
C PRO A 203 -13.03 15.70 -5.36
N ALA A 204 -13.89 15.02 -4.58
CA ALA A 204 -15.15 15.60 -4.13
C ALA A 204 -14.84 17.07 -3.82
N GLU A 205 -15.50 18.04 -4.46
CA GLU A 205 -15.05 19.44 -4.37
C GLU A 205 -15.02 19.82 -2.89
N LEU A 206 -13.84 19.71 -2.30
CA LEU A 206 -13.60 19.81 -0.88
C LEU A 206 -12.83 21.12 -0.71
N PRO A 207 -13.22 21.93 0.27
CA PRO A 207 -12.57 23.21 0.50
C PRO A 207 -11.08 22.99 0.78
N GLU A 208 -10.26 23.90 0.28
CA GLU A 208 -8.82 23.87 0.51
C GLU A 208 -8.54 23.93 2.01
N GLY A 209 -7.63 23.07 2.47
CA GLY A 209 -7.25 23.03 3.87
C GLY A 209 -6.62 24.35 4.30
N SER A 210 -6.96 24.82 5.50
CA SER A 210 -6.37 26.03 6.07
C SER A 210 -5.35 25.70 7.16
N SER A 211 -4.44 26.62 7.45
CA SER A 211 -3.53 26.46 8.58
C SER A 211 -3.31 27.78 9.30
N LEU A 212 -3.07 27.69 10.61
CA LEU A 212 -2.72 28.82 11.45
C LEU A 212 -1.48 28.49 12.27
N THR A 213 -0.58 29.46 12.40
CA THR A 213 0.64 29.33 13.20
C THR A 213 0.50 30.20 14.44
N VAL A 214 0.70 29.61 15.62
CA VAL A 214 0.68 30.29 16.92
C VAL A 214 1.90 29.82 17.70
N ASP A 215 2.74 30.75 18.11
CA ASP A 215 4.04 30.48 18.75
C ASP A 215 4.89 29.48 17.94
N ASN A 216 5.27 28.36 18.56
CA ASN A 216 6.01 27.26 17.93
C ASN A 216 5.09 26.09 17.52
N LYS A 217 3.80 26.36 17.29
CA LYS A 217 2.81 25.37 16.87
C LYS A 217 2.17 25.80 15.55
N ARG A 218 1.90 24.81 14.69
CA ARG A 218 1.07 24.99 13.51
C ARG A 218 -0.15 24.09 13.59
N PHE A 219 -1.33 24.65 13.44
CA PHE A 219 -2.57 23.91 13.35
C PHE A 219 -3.02 23.82 11.89
N PHE A 220 -3.29 22.62 11.42
CA PHE A 220 -3.83 22.35 10.08
C PHE A 220 -5.28 21.89 10.18
N PHE A 221 -6.13 22.39 9.28
CA PHE A 221 -7.54 22.07 9.16
C PHE A 221 -7.77 21.48 7.76
N ASP A 222 -7.53 20.17 7.64
CA ASP A 222 -7.64 19.48 6.36
C ASP A 222 -9.05 18.90 6.21
N VAL A 223 -9.80 19.31 5.20
CA VAL A 223 -11.05 18.63 4.84
C VAL A 223 -10.73 17.47 3.91
N GLY A 224 -11.23 16.28 4.26
CA GLY A 224 -11.06 15.06 3.49
C GLY A 224 -12.37 14.30 3.36
N SER A 225 -12.44 13.40 2.39
CA SER A 225 -13.54 12.45 2.24
C SER A 225 -13.00 11.02 2.37
N ASN A 226 -13.83 10.14 2.91
CA ASN A 226 -13.62 8.70 2.86
C ASN A 226 -14.99 8.01 2.67
N LYS A 227 -15.01 6.68 2.65
CA LYS A 227 -16.25 5.89 2.48
C LYS A 227 -17.33 6.14 3.55
N TYR A 228 -16.97 6.71 4.70
CA TYR A 228 -17.90 7.07 5.78
C TYR A 228 -18.41 8.52 5.67
N GLY A 229 -17.99 9.25 4.64
CA GLY A 229 -18.38 10.63 4.35
C GLY A 229 -17.24 11.63 4.51
N VAL A 230 -17.60 12.91 4.49
CA VAL A 230 -16.67 14.04 4.66
C VAL A 230 -16.27 14.19 6.13
N PHE A 231 -15.00 14.54 6.37
CA PHE A 231 -14.44 14.77 7.69
C PHE A 231 -13.40 15.89 7.65
N MET A 232 -13.16 16.50 8.81
CA MET A 232 -12.08 17.48 8.99
C MET A 232 -11.06 16.90 9.94
N ARG A 233 -9.79 16.92 9.53
CA ARG A 233 -8.67 16.56 10.38
C ARG A 233 -8.01 17.82 10.91
N VAL A 234 -8.12 18.03 12.22
CA VAL A 234 -7.45 19.13 12.91
C VAL A 234 -6.15 18.59 13.49
N SER A 235 -5.01 19.06 12.99
CA SER A 235 -3.68 18.58 13.40
C SER A 235 -2.89 19.68 14.11
N GLU A 236 -2.43 19.44 15.33
CA GLU A 236 -1.42 20.25 16.02
C GLU A 236 -0.02 19.71 15.67
N VAL A 237 0.84 20.56 15.11
CA VAL A 237 2.20 20.20 14.68
C VAL A 237 3.23 21.08 15.37
N LYS A 238 4.22 20.44 15.99
CA LYS A 238 5.48 20.99 16.48
C LYS A 238 6.64 20.27 15.77
N PRO A 239 7.89 20.80 15.82
CA PRO A 239 9.04 20.13 15.23
C PRO A 239 9.24 18.68 15.69
N THR A 240 8.90 18.37 16.95
CA THR A 240 9.12 17.06 17.58
C THR A 240 7.85 16.24 17.80
N TYR A 241 6.67 16.82 17.56
CA TYR A 241 5.40 16.19 17.93
C TYR A 241 4.27 16.58 16.99
N ARG A 242 3.43 15.61 16.64
CA ARG A 242 2.23 15.82 15.83
C ARG A 242 1.06 15.08 16.47
N ASN A 243 0.01 15.83 16.82
CA ASN A 243 -1.27 15.29 17.28
C ASN A 243 -2.36 15.61 16.27
N SER A 244 -3.39 14.78 16.16
CA SER A 244 -4.53 15.10 15.31
C SER A 244 -5.81 14.44 15.79
N ILE A 245 -6.92 15.16 15.63
CA ILE A 245 -8.28 14.63 15.77
C ILE A 245 -8.97 14.59 14.40
N THR A 246 -9.93 13.68 14.26
CA THR A 246 -10.79 13.60 13.06
C THR A 246 -12.23 13.86 13.48
N VAL A 247 -12.85 14.87 12.87
CA VAL A 247 -14.20 15.33 13.17
C VAL A 247 -15.10 15.03 11.97
N PRO A 248 -16.08 14.13 12.08
CA PRO A 248 -17.03 13.83 10.99
C PRO A 248 -17.90 15.05 10.64
N TYR A 249 -18.21 15.25 9.35
CA TYR A 249 -19.02 16.39 8.87
C TYR A 249 -20.34 16.58 9.61
N LYS A 250 -21.03 15.47 9.90
CA LYS A 250 -22.32 15.44 10.62
C LYS A 250 -22.33 16.13 11.99
N VAL A 251 -21.16 16.38 12.61
CA VAL A 251 -21.07 17.05 13.92
C VAL A 251 -20.41 18.44 13.86
N TRP A 252 -19.97 18.92 12.70
CA TRP A 252 -19.23 20.19 12.61
C TRP A 252 -20.02 21.37 13.18
N SER A 253 -21.32 21.50 12.87
CA SER A 253 -22.14 22.58 13.40
C SER A 253 -22.21 22.57 14.93
N LYS A 254 -22.35 21.38 15.55
CA LYS A 254 -22.37 21.24 17.02
C LYS A 254 -21.00 21.55 17.63
N PHE A 255 -19.93 21.08 16.99
CA PHE A 255 -18.56 21.33 17.41
C PHE A 255 -18.25 22.83 17.37
N GLY A 256 -18.56 23.50 16.25
CA GLY A 256 -18.38 24.93 16.07
C GLY A 256 -19.20 25.77 17.05
N ASN A 257 -20.49 25.46 17.23
CA ASN A 257 -21.34 26.17 18.19
C ASN A 257 -20.81 26.06 19.63
N THR A 258 -20.29 24.89 20.00
CA THR A 258 -19.69 24.68 21.31
C THR A 258 -18.42 25.52 21.47
N PHE A 259 -17.58 25.60 20.44
CA PHE A 259 -16.39 26.43 20.44
C PHE A 259 -16.73 27.93 20.58
N CYS A 260 -17.69 28.43 19.78
CA CYS A 260 -18.14 29.82 19.84
C CYS A 260 -18.72 30.18 21.23
N LYS A 261 -19.51 29.28 21.83
CA LYS A 261 -20.04 29.48 23.18
C LYS A 261 -18.91 29.71 24.20
N TYR A 262 -17.89 28.85 24.20
CA TYR A 262 -16.77 28.99 25.12
C TYR A 262 -15.91 30.22 24.83
N ALA A 263 -15.77 30.63 23.57
CA ALA A 263 -15.08 31.87 23.22
C ALA A 263 -15.75 33.10 23.83
N GLU A 264 -17.09 33.19 23.76
CA GLU A 264 -17.87 34.26 24.38
C GLU A 264 -17.80 34.24 25.92
N GLU A 265 -17.87 33.05 26.52
CA GLU A 265 -17.71 32.91 27.97
C GLU A 265 -16.33 33.39 28.45
N MET A 266 -15.26 33.05 27.72
CA MET A 266 -13.91 33.53 28.03
C MET A 266 -13.77 35.04 27.88
N LYS A 267 -14.42 35.64 26.88
CA LYS A 267 -14.43 37.09 26.70
C LYS A 267 -15.06 37.80 27.91
N LYS A 268 -16.21 37.31 28.38
CA LYS A 268 -16.87 37.84 29.59
C LYS A 268 -16.00 37.74 30.84
N ILE A 269 -15.27 36.63 30.98
CA ILE A 269 -14.34 36.46 32.11
C ILE A 269 -13.21 37.49 32.03
N GLN A 270 -12.64 37.72 30.85
CA GLN A 270 -11.58 38.71 30.65
C GLN A 270 -12.06 40.14 30.90
N GLU A 271 -13.26 40.49 30.43
CA GLU A 271 -13.87 41.81 30.68
C GLU A 271 -14.09 42.04 32.17
N LYS A 272 -14.69 41.06 32.87
CA LYS A 272 -14.90 41.14 34.32
C LYS A 272 -13.58 41.26 35.10
N GLN A 273 -12.53 40.55 34.67
CA GLN A 273 -11.20 40.68 35.28
C GLN A 273 -10.58 42.06 35.02
N ARG A 274 -10.80 42.63 33.84
CA ARG A 274 -10.32 43.97 33.48
C ARG A 274 -11.04 45.06 34.29
N GLU A 275 -12.36 44.97 34.40
CA GLU A 275 -13.18 45.87 35.22
C GLU A 275 -12.79 45.81 36.70
N LYS A 276 -12.59 44.60 37.25
CA LYS A 276 -12.14 44.42 38.64
C LYS A 276 -10.79 45.10 38.88
N ARG A 277 -9.83 44.92 37.97
CA ARG A 277 -8.52 45.57 38.06
C ARG A 277 -8.60 47.09 37.96
N ALA A 278 -9.47 47.62 37.09
CA ALA A 278 -9.67 49.05 36.96
C ALA A 278 -10.28 49.66 38.24
N CYS A 279 -11.24 48.98 38.85
CA CYS A 279 -11.86 49.41 40.10
C CYS A 279 -10.89 49.36 41.30
N GLU A 280 -10.05 48.33 41.38
CA GLU A 280 -9.00 48.23 42.42
C GLU A 280 -7.95 49.34 42.31
N LEU A 281 -7.60 49.75 41.08
CA LEU A 281 -6.69 50.88 40.85
C LEU A 281 -7.32 52.21 41.24
N GLN A 282 -8.59 52.44 40.90
CA GLN A 282 -9.32 53.63 41.30
C GLN A 282 -9.47 53.74 42.83
N GLN A 283 -9.75 52.62 43.52
CA GLN A 283 -9.81 52.62 44.98
C GLN A 283 -8.44 52.89 45.62
N GLN A 284 -7.33 52.46 45.01
CA GLN A 284 -5.99 52.80 45.50
C GLN A 284 -5.63 54.26 45.28
N GLU A 285 -6.06 54.86 44.16
CA GLU A 285 -5.86 56.30 43.89
C GLU A 285 -6.72 57.17 44.82
N GLU A 286 -7.97 56.79 45.11
CA GLU A 286 -8.83 57.51 46.06
C GLU A 286 -8.29 57.43 47.50
N LEU A 287 -7.79 56.28 47.94
CA LEU A 287 -7.19 56.12 49.27
C LEU A 287 -5.85 56.88 49.43
N GLN A 288 -5.13 57.14 48.34
CA GLN A 288 -3.91 57.97 48.37
C GLN A 288 -4.21 59.47 48.34
N ALA A 289 -5.36 59.89 47.83
CA ALA A 289 -5.76 61.29 47.77
C ALA A 289 -6.34 61.83 49.10
N ASP A 290 -6.79 60.95 50.00
CA ASP A 290 -7.32 61.31 51.32
C ASP A 290 -6.24 61.39 52.43
N ASP A 291 -4.98 61.05 52.14
CA ASP A 291 -3.83 61.03 53.09
C ASP A 291 -2.85 62.23 52.90
N ASP A 292 -3.14 63.16 51.97
CA ASP A 292 -2.43 64.44 51.73
C ASP A 292 -3.28 65.65 52.20
#